data_AF-A0A2I0PUW8-F1
#
_entry.id   AF-A0A2I0PUW8-F1
#
_cell.length_a   1.000
_cell.length_b   1.000
_cell.length_c   1.000
_cell.angle_alpha   90.00
_cell.angle_beta   90.00
_cell.angle_gamma   90.00
#
_symmetry.space_group_name_H-M   'P 1'
#
loop_
_entity.id
_entity.type
_entity.pdbx_description
1 polymer ?
#
loop_
_entity_poly.entity_id
_entity_poly.type
_entity_poly.pdbx_seq_one_letter_code
_entity_poly.pdbx_strand_id
1 'polypeptide(L)'
;MTKPVRLRDFIEDKDGWIYAVSTYDNADKIGCVLRYVPDADGERLHASGTRYKKYDFEDAYAFIAKHKPQYADLLQRIPYGDVKRVWKPDEELPQIARRHPRVQKLVDLFGLPNGTVGCTGSLLCGLENEASDIDMVVYGQHWFTAQALVRQGILDGKVEGLSEDMWKKVYEKRKPEIPYDQFVLHEKRKWNRGQIEGTYFDILFTRSYDELNRVHLGKGTVIGKQTIEAKVTDASLSFDNPAIYEVEHESVNRVLSFTHTYSGQALAGETIEACGVLEQHGNERWLVVGTTREARGEYIISKTLLGQ
;
A
#
# COMPACT_ATOMS: atom_id res chain seq x y z
N MET A 1 -25.83 -8.21 -3.78
CA MET A 1 -24.74 -9.02 -3.23
C MET A 1 -23.76 -8.10 -2.54
N THR A 2 -23.28 -8.45 -1.35
CA THR A 2 -22.24 -7.70 -0.63
C THR A 2 -20.92 -7.79 -1.40
N LYS A 3 -20.26 -6.65 -1.62
CA LYS A 3 -18.95 -6.62 -2.30
C LYS A 3 -17.90 -7.40 -1.48
N PRO A 4 -16.99 -8.16 -2.11
CA PRO A 4 -15.96 -8.91 -1.39
C PRO A 4 -14.99 -7.97 -0.67
N VAL A 5 -14.29 -8.47 0.35
CA VAL A 5 -13.26 -7.71 1.07
C VAL A 5 -11.98 -7.66 0.24
N ARG A 6 -11.38 -6.48 0.09
CA ARG A 6 -10.16 -6.29 -0.70
C ARG A 6 -9.12 -5.45 0.05
N LEU A 7 -7.90 -5.45 -0.49
CA LEU A 7 -6.80 -4.63 0.01
C LEU A 7 -7.25 -3.18 0.29
N ARG A 8 -6.77 -2.59 1.39
CA ARG A 8 -7.12 -1.24 1.89
C ARG A 8 -8.53 -1.06 2.44
N ASP A 9 -9.38 -2.08 2.43
CA ASP A 9 -10.53 -2.12 3.34
C ASP A 9 -10.04 -2.20 4.79
N PHE A 10 -10.92 -1.88 5.73
CA PHE A 10 -10.70 -2.12 7.16
C PHE A 10 -11.80 -3.02 7.71
N ILE A 11 -11.48 -3.81 8.73
CA ILE A 11 -12.47 -4.64 9.43
C ILE A 11 -12.44 -4.36 10.93
N GLU A 12 -13.61 -4.44 11.56
CA GLU A 12 -13.80 -4.44 13.00
C GLU A 12 -14.19 -5.85 13.43
N ASP A 13 -13.55 -6.40 14.46
CA ASP A 13 -14.03 -7.62 15.08
C ASP A 13 -15.06 -7.34 16.20
N LYS A 14 -15.60 -8.41 16.80
CA LYS A 14 -16.61 -8.31 17.86
C LYS A 14 -16.13 -7.61 19.14
N ASP A 15 -14.82 -7.56 19.38
CA ASP A 15 -14.22 -6.87 20.53
C ASP A 15 -13.88 -5.41 20.21
N GLY A 16 -14.22 -4.94 19.02
CA GLY A 16 -13.94 -3.58 18.55
C GLY A 16 -12.52 -3.38 18.05
N TRP A 17 -11.75 -4.44 17.81
CA TRP A 17 -10.39 -4.31 17.29
C TRP A 17 -10.45 -4.06 15.78
N ILE A 18 -9.61 -3.13 15.33
CA ILE A 18 -9.66 -2.64 13.96
C ILE A 18 -8.39 -3.06 13.21
N TYR A 19 -8.59 -3.65 12.05
CA TYR A 19 -7.53 -4.23 11.23
C TYR A 19 -7.55 -3.64 9.82
N ALA A 20 -6.37 -3.38 9.26
CA ALA A 20 -6.19 -2.99 7.86
C ALA A 20 -6.04 -4.24 6.99
N VAL A 21 -6.92 -4.40 6.00
CA VAL A 21 -6.83 -5.50 5.02
C VAL A 21 -5.61 -5.28 4.13
N SER A 22 -4.73 -6.27 4.11
CA SER A 22 -3.36 -6.14 3.59
C SER A 22 -3.04 -7.13 2.46
N THR A 23 -4.05 -7.83 1.93
CA THR A 23 -3.93 -8.80 0.84
C THR A 23 -5.23 -8.93 0.05
N TYR A 24 -5.17 -9.64 -1.09
CA TYR A 24 -6.32 -9.98 -1.93
C TYR A 24 -6.90 -11.37 -1.67
N ASP A 25 -6.13 -12.30 -1.09
CA ASP A 25 -6.54 -13.67 -0.81
C ASP A 25 -7.42 -13.77 0.45
N ASN A 26 -8.63 -13.20 0.35
CA ASN A 26 -9.56 -13.08 1.47
C ASN A 26 -10.74 -14.07 1.40
N ALA A 27 -10.66 -15.13 0.59
CA ALA A 27 -11.82 -15.98 0.32
C ALA A 27 -12.33 -16.76 1.55
N ASP A 28 -11.41 -17.32 2.35
CA ASP A 28 -11.74 -18.11 3.56
C ASP A 28 -11.66 -17.26 4.83
N LYS A 29 -10.52 -16.60 5.02
CA LYS A 29 -10.26 -15.66 6.11
C LYS A 29 -9.66 -14.38 5.56
N ILE A 30 -9.93 -13.28 6.23
CA ILE A 30 -9.44 -11.96 5.80
C ILE A 30 -8.01 -11.78 6.29
N GLY A 31 -7.09 -11.52 5.38
CA GLY A 31 -5.69 -11.22 5.71
C GLY A 31 -5.51 -9.74 6.07
N CYS A 32 -5.10 -9.47 7.30
CA CYS A 32 -5.00 -8.12 7.83
C CYS A 32 -3.77 -7.89 8.72
N VAL A 33 -3.60 -6.63 9.12
CA VAL A 33 -2.71 -6.22 10.21
C VAL A 33 -3.51 -5.39 11.22
N LEU A 34 -3.44 -5.73 12.50
CA LEU A 34 -4.05 -4.97 13.59
C LEU A 34 -3.52 -3.53 13.60
N ARG A 35 -4.43 -2.56 13.73
CA ARG A 35 -4.09 -1.13 13.74
C ARG A 35 -4.58 -0.40 14.98
N TYR A 36 -5.78 -0.73 15.48
CA TYR A 36 -6.34 -0.03 16.63
C TYR A 36 -7.05 -1.00 17.57
N VAL A 37 -6.84 -0.80 18.86
CA VAL A 37 -7.50 -1.58 19.93
C VAL A 37 -8.16 -0.59 20.88
N PRO A 38 -9.42 -0.81 21.29
CA PRO A 38 -10.07 0.00 22.31
C PRO A 38 -9.23 0.04 23.59
N ASP A 39 -8.94 1.26 24.07
CA ASP A 39 -8.11 1.50 25.25
C ASP A 39 -8.53 2.83 25.87
N ALA A 40 -8.88 2.82 27.16
CA ALA A 40 -9.31 4.03 27.88
C ALA A 40 -8.22 5.12 27.91
N ASP A 41 -6.95 4.73 27.80
CA ASP A 41 -5.81 5.63 27.76
C ASP A 41 -5.34 5.92 26.32
N GLY A 42 -6.00 5.35 25.32
CA GLY A 42 -5.63 5.41 23.90
C GLY A 42 -5.60 6.81 23.30
N GLU A 43 -4.59 7.10 22.48
CA GLU A 43 -4.35 8.42 21.91
C GLU A 43 -5.29 8.80 20.75
N ARG A 44 -6.07 7.86 20.22
CA ARG A 44 -7.07 8.10 19.18
C ARG A 44 -8.46 8.17 19.79
N LEU A 45 -9.23 9.22 19.49
CA LEU A 45 -10.58 9.40 19.99
C LEU A 45 -11.58 9.28 18.83
N HIS A 46 -12.46 8.29 18.89
CA HIS A 46 -13.58 8.18 17.95
C HIS A 46 -14.71 9.14 18.33
N ALA A 47 -15.53 9.55 17.35
CA ALA A 47 -16.67 10.44 17.58
C ALA A 47 -17.73 9.88 18.55
N SER A 48 -17.74 8.56 18.79
CA SER A 48 -18.59 7.92 19.82
C SER A 48 -18.09 8.12 21.25
N GLY A 49 -16.91 8.71 21.45
CA GLY A 49 -16.25 8.83 22.75
C GLY A 49 -15.31 7.67 23.11
N THR A 50 -15.28 6.60 22.31
CA THR A 50 -14.37 5.47 22.53
C THR A 50 -12.94 5.85 22.17
N ARG A 51 -11.99 5.57 23.06
CA ARG A 51 -10.55 5.77 22.83
C ARG A 51 -9.90 4.49 22.33
N TYR A 52 -8.89 4.65 21.50
CA TYR A 52 -8.15 3.56 20.87
C TYR A 52 -6.65 3.82 20.94
N LYS A 53 -5.89 2.76 21.20
CA LYS A 53 -4.45 2.73 21.05
C LYS A 53 -4.08 2.29 19.63
N LYS A 54 -3.22 3.05 18.94
CA LYS A 54 -2.67 2.66 17.64
C LYS A 54 -1.50 1.70 17.83
N TYR A 55 -1.46 0.67 17.00
CA TYR A 55 -0.38 -0.31 16.96
C TYR A 55 0.46 -0.16 15.68
N ASP A 56 1.77 -0.12 15.88
CA ASP A 56 2.74 -0.32 14.81
C ASP A 56 2.97 -1.82 14.57
N PHE A 57 3.64 -2.16 13.46
CA PHE A 57 3.66 -3.52 12.93
C PHE A 57 4.17 -4.58 13.94
N GLU A 58 5.32 -4.39 14.58
CA GLU A 58 5.86 -5.36 15.54
C GLU A 58 4.96 -5.53 16.77
N ASP A 59 4.51 -4.42 17.35
CA ASP A 59 3.60 -4.43 18.49
C ASP A 59 2.27 -5.10 18.14
N ALA A 60 1.75 -4.88 16.93
CA ALA A 60 0.51 -5.49 16.44
C ALA A 60 0.61 -7.02 16.43
N TYR A 61 1.72 -7.57 15.91
CA TYR A 61 1.93 -9.03 15.86
C TYR A 61 2.15 -9.63 17.25
N ALA A 62 2.96 -8.98 18.09
CA ALA A 62 3.17 -9.41 19.47
C ALA A 62 1.85 -9.39 20.27
N PHE A 63 1.02 -8.37 20.06
CA PHE A 63 -0.27 -8.23 20.72
C PHE A 63 -1.28 -9.30 20.29
N ILE A 64 -1.34 -9.61 18.98
CA ILE A 64 -2.20 -10.68 18.46
C ILE A 64 -1.74 -12.04 18.98
N ALA A 65 -0.44 -12.35 18.94
CA ALA A 65 0.10 -13.60 19.45
C ALA A 65 -0.27 -13.83 20.93
N LYS A 66 -0.31 -12.75 21.73
CA LYS A 66 -0.63 -12.83 23.16
C LYS A 66 -2.13 -13.00 23.44
N HIS A 67 -3.00 -12.30 22.70
CA HIS A 67 -4.41 -12.15 23.08
C HIS A 67 -5.40 -12.83 22.12
N LYS A 68 -5.04 -12.97 20.85
CA LYS A 68 -5.83 -13.67 19.83
C LYS A 68 -4.93 -14.59 19.00
N PRO A 69 -4.24 -15.57 19.62
CA PRO A 69 -3.30 -16.45 18.94
C PRO A 69 -3.94 -17.22 17.77
N GLN A 70 -5.25 -17.43 17.79
CA GLN A 70 -6.00 -18.04 16.69
C GLN A 70 -6.01 -17.19 15.39
N TYR A 71 -5.67 -15.91 15.47
CA TYR A 71 -5.50 -15.03 14.29
C TYR A 71 -4.04 -14.91 13.85
N ALA A 72 -3.10 -15.46 14.60
CA ALA A 72 -1.67 -15.35 14.31
C ALA A 72 -1.27 -16.21 13.09
N ASP A 73 -0.62 -15.57 12.12
CA ASP A 73 -0.09 -16.16 10.89
C ASP A 73 0.90 -15.15 10.26
N LEU A 74 1.54 -15.46 9.13
CA LEU A 74 2.44 -14.54 8.39
C LEU A 74 1.78 -13.18 8.14
N LEU A 75 0.51 -13.21 7.74
CA LEU A 75 -0.41 -12.09 7.79
C LEU A 75 -1.59 -12.51 8.64
N GLN A 76 -2.05 -11.67 9.57
CA GLN A 76 -3.08 -12.06 10.54
C GLN A 76 -4.35 -12.49 9.81
N ARG A 77 -4.95 -13.63 10.18
CA ARG A 77 -6.12 -14.20 9.50
C ARG A 77 -7.36 -14.17 10.38
N ILE A 78 -8.28 -13.26 10.06
CA ILE A 78 -9.53 -13.06 10.80
C ILE A 78 -10.66 -13.83 10.12
N PRO A 79 -11.32 -14.78 10.80
CA PRO A 79 -12.50 -15.47 10.25
C PRO A 79 -13.66 -14.51 10.02
N TYR A 80 -14.39 -14.65 8.91
CA TYR A 80 -15.58 -13.84 8.64
C TYR A 80 -16.62 -13.88 9.76
N GLY A 81 -16.74 -15.02 10.45
CA GLY A 81 -17.66 -15.17 11.58
C GLY A 81 -17.36 -14.26 12.78
N ASP A 82 -16.13 -13.74 12.88
CA ASP A 82 -15.70 -12.82 13.95
C ASP A 82 -15.72 -11.35 13.54
N VAL A 83 -15.99 -11.08 12.27
CA VAL A 83 -16.09 -9.72 11.73
C VAL A 83 -17.45 -9.12 12.10
N LYS A 84 -17.40 -8.00 12.80
CA LYS A 84 -18.57 -7.18 13.14
C LYS A 84 -18.89 -6.19 12.04
N ARG A 85 -17.88 -5.58 11.42
CA ARG A 85 -18.04 -4.57 10.36
C ARG A 85 -16.89 -4.63 9.35
N VAL A 86 -17.20 -4.30 8.10
CA VAL A 86 -16.21 -3.99 7.06
C VAL A 86 -16.41 -2.53 6.66
N TRP A 87 -15.34 -1.74 6.70
CA TRP A 87 -15.30 -0.39 6.13
C TRP A 87 -14.69 -0.43 4.74
N LYS A 88 -15.44 0.06 3.76
CA LYS A 88 -15.03 0.11 2.36
C LYS A 88 -14.70 1.55 1.99
N PRO A 89 -13.45 1.85 1.58
CA PRO A 89 -13.04 3.22 1.29
C PRO A 89 -13.91 3.94 0.26
N ASP A 90 -14.39 3.22 -0.78
CA ASP A 90 -15.26 3.80 -1.81
C ASP A 90 -16.65 4.16 -1.29
N GLU A 91 -17.17 3.39 -0.32
CA GLU A 91 -18.53 3.57 0.19
C GLU A 91 -18.60 4.62 1.29
N GLU A 92 -17.52 4.73 2.09
CA GLU A 92 -17.43 5.67 3.21
C GLU A 92 -16.96 7.07 2.74
N LEU A 93 -16.34 7.18 1.54
CA LEU A 93 -15.77 8.42 1.01
C LEU A 93 -16.73 9.62 1.04
N PRO A 94 -18.02 9.53 0.66
CA PRO A 94 -18.91 10.69 0.69
C PRO A 94 -19.06 11.30 2.08
N GLN A 95 -19.06 10.48 3.13
CA GLN A 95 -19.15 10.96 4.51
C GLN A 95 -17.81 11.52 5.00
N ILE A 96 -16.69 10.91 4.59
CA ILE A 96 -15.35 11.42 4.90
C ILE A 96 -15.16 12.80 4.26
N ALA A 97 -15.49 12.96 2.98
CA ALA A 97 -15.32 14.21 2.23
C ALA A 97 -16.17 15.36 2.80
N ARG A 98 -17.39 15.06 3.29
CA ARG A 98 -18.22 16.06 4.00
C ARG A 98 -17.59 16.56 5.29
N ARG A 99 -16.90 15.69 6.03
CA ARG A 99 -16.23 16.05 7.29
C ARG A 99 -14.85 16.68 7.06
N HIS A 100 -14.19 16.36 5.96
CA HIS A 100 -12.81 16.72 5.66
C HIS A 100 -12.70 17.49 4.34
N PRO A 101 -12.70 18.84 4.37
CA PRO A 101 -12.63 19.67 3.16
C PRO A 101 -11.43 19.36 2.25
N ARG A 102 -10.28 18.98 2.84
CA ARG A 102 -9.08 18.58 2.07
C ARG A 102 -9.29 17.28 1.30
N VAL A 103 -10.05 16.33 1.85
CA VAL A 103 -10.45 15.11 1.13
C VAL A 103 -11.40 15.47 -0.01
N GLN A 104 -12.38 16.36 0.21
CA GLN A 104 -13.27 16.82 -0.86
C GLN A 104 -12.48 17.46 -2.01
N LYS A 105 -11.50 18.31 -1.73
CA LYS A 105 -10.65 18.92 -2.76
C LYS A 105 -9.85 17.89 -3.56
N LEU A 106 -9.36 16.82 -2.93
CA LEU A 106 -8.71 15.71 -3.65
C LEU A 106 -9.71 14.95 -4.51
N VAL A 107 -10.92 14.70 -4.02
CA VAL A 107 -11.99 14.09 -4.83
C VAL A 107 -12.32 14.94 -6.05
N ASP A 108 -12.43 16.26 -5.88
CA ASP A 108 -12.68 17.20 -6.98
C ASP A 108 -11.51 17.26 -7.96
N LEU A 109 -10.27 17.21 -7.46
CA LEU A 109 -9.05 17.15 -8.30
C LEU A 109 -9.04 15.89 -9.17
N PHE A 110 -9.43 14.74 -8.59
CA PHE A 110 -9.44 13.47 -9.31
C PHE A 110 -10.58 13.38 -10.33
N GLY A 111 -11.77 13.93 -10.00
CA GLY A 111 -12.93 13.92 -10.90
C GLY A 111 -13.30 12.52 -11.41
N LEU A 112 -13.01 11.48 -10.61
CA LEU A 112 -13.16 10.09 -11.02
C LEU A 112 -14.59 9.57 -10.75
N PRO A 113 -15.04 8.54 -11.49
CA PRO A 113 -16.36 7.95 -11.27
C PRO A 113 -16.55 7.42 -9.84
N ASN A 114 -17.78 7.51 -9.33
CA ASN A 114 -18.14 6.93 -8.04
C ASN A 114 -17.79 5.44 -7.97
N GLY A 115 -17.26 4.99 -6.83
CA GLY A 115 -16.82 3.60 -6.65
C GLY A 115 -15.38 3.31 -7.12
N THR A 116 -14.71 4.26 -7.79
CA THR A 116 -13.34 4.09 -8.31
C THR A 116 -12.27 4.79 -7.46
N VAL A 117 -12.69 5.57 -6.47
CA VAL A 117 -11.83 6.24 -5.48
C VAL A 117 -12.43 6.09 -4.09
N GLY A 118 -11.57 6.03 -3.08
CA GLY A 118 -11.92 6.00 -1.67
C GLY A 118 -10.89 6.70 -0.79
N CYS A 119 -11.17 6.81 0.50
CA CYS A 119 -10.22 7.25 1.51
C CYS A 119 -10.10 6.17 2.60
N THR A 120 -8.88 5.75 2.90
CA THR A 120 -8.57 4.65 3.84
C THR A 120 -7.86 5.18 5.10
N GLY A 121 -7.26 4.29 5.89
CA GLY A 121 -6.44 4.66 7.03
C GLY A 121 -7.27 5.22 8.19
N SER A 122 -6.70 6.22 8.88
CA SER A 122 -7.33 6.75 10.10
C SER A 122 -8.67 7.46 9.85
N LEU A 123 -8.80 8.14 8.70
CA LEU A 123 -10.02 8.86 8.32
C LEU A 123 -11.21 7.91 8.04
N LEU A 124 -10.92 6.72 7.49
CA LEU A 124 -11.93 5.68 7.24
C LEU A 124 -12.57 5.18 8.53
N CYS A 125 -11.77 5.04 9.58
CA CYS A 125 -12.22 4.54 10.87
C CYS A 125 -12.72 5.65 11.80
N GLY A 126 -12.65 6.93 11.40
CA GLY A 126 -12.96 8.05 12.28
C GLY A 126 -11.99 8.20 13.45
N LEU A 127 -10.73 7.80 13.26
CA LEU A 127 -9.64 7.81 14.24
C LEU A 127 -8.50 8.76 13.84
N GLU A 128 -8.78 9.68 12.94
CA GLU A 128 -7.86 10.74 12.56
C GLU A 128 -7.53 11.67 13.73
N ASN A 129 -6.36 12.31 13.67
CA ASN A 129 -6.00 13.43 14.54
C ASN A 129 -5.29 14.51 13.70
N GLU A 130 -4.84 15.59 14.33
CA GLU A 130 -4.18 16.70 13.61
C GLU A 130 -2.93 16.28 12.82
N ALA A 131 -2.28 15.19 13.24
CA ALA A 131 -1.10 14.63 12.58
C ALA A 131 -1.43 13.58 11.52
N SER A 132 -2.71 13.30 11.25
CA SER A 132 -3.11 12.33 10.24
C SER A 132 -2.86 12.83 8.83
N ASP A 133 -2.28 11.96 8.01
CA ASP A 133 -2.22 12.05 6.56
C ASP A 133 -3.56 11.65 5.91
N ILE A 134 -3.68 11.93 4.61
CA ILE A 134 -4.81 11.49 3.79
C ILE A 134 -4.36 10.34 2.90
N ASP A 135 -4.78 9.12 3.24
CA ASP A 135 -4.58 7.95 2.40
C ASP A 135 -5.74 7.83 1.41
N MET A 136 -5.57 8.29 0.18
CA MET A 136 -6.53 8.01 -0.89
C MET A 136 -6.25 6.64 -1.49
N VAL A 137 -7.29 5.90 -1.87
CA VAL A 137 -7.17 4.64 -2.63
C VAL A 137 -7.90 4.79 -3.95
N VAL A 138 -7.30 4.35 -5.04
CA VAL A 138 -7.88 4.42 -6.39
C VAL A 138 -7.81 3.04 -7.03
N TYR A 139 -8.91 2.64 -7.67
CA TYR A 139 -9.13 1.27 -8.08
C TYR A 139 -8.84 1.02 -9.57
N GLY A 140 -8.04 -0.02 -9.83
CA GLY A 140 -7.71 -0.51 -11.17
C GLY A 140 -7.11 0.57 -12.07
N GLN A 141 -7.55 0.60 -13.32
CA GLN A 141 -7.02 1.54 -14.32
C GLN A 141 -7.16 3.03 -13.93
N HIS A 142 -8.14 3.39 -13.10
CA HIS A 142 -8.37 4.78 -12.69
C HIS A 142 -7.22 5.34 -11.85
N TRP A 143 -6.42 4.47 -11.23
CA TRP A 143 -5.25 4.90 -10.47
C TRP A 143 -4.24 5.64 -11.36
N PHE A 144 -4.02 5.20 -12.59
CA PHE A 144 -3.11 5.89 -13.52
C PHE A 144 -3.66 7.27 -13.97
N THR A 145 -4.99 7.39 -14.07
CA THR A 145 -5.64 8.69 -14.27
C THR A 145 -5.42 9.61 -13.07
N ALA A 146 -5.64 9.13 -11.84
CA ALA A 146 -5.38 9.89 -10.63
C ALA A 146 -3.91 10.32 -10.51
N GLN A 147 -2.96 9.43 -10.83
CA GLN A 147 -1.53 9.73 -10.84
C GLN A 147 -1.20 10.87 -11.81
N ALA A 148 -1.74 10.84 -13.03
CA ALA A 148 -1.56 11.91 -13.99
C ALA A 148 -2.16 13.24 -13.50
N LEU A 149 -3.31 13.20 -12.82
CA LEU A 149 -3.96 14.36 -12.23
C LEU A 149 -3.22 14.92 -11.02
N VAL A 150 -2.58 14.07 -10.20
CA VAL A 150 -1.68 14.53 -9.13
C VAL A 150 -0.49 15.26 -9.74
N ARG A 151 0.16 14.67 -10.75
CA ARG A 151 1.26 15.34 -11.47
C ARG A 151 0.82 16.69 -12.01
N GLN A 152 -0.29 16.76 -12.75
CA GLN A 152 -0.79 18.01 -13.30
C GLN A 152 -1.18 19.00 -12.21
N GLY A 153 -1.81 18.53 -11.12
CA GLY A 153 -2.18 19.35 -9.98
C GLY A 153 -0.97 19.98 -9.29
N ILE A 154 0.15 19.28 -9.21
CA ILE A 154 1.42 19.84 -8.70
C ILE A 154 1.96 20.90 -9.65
N LEU A 155 1.97 20.62 -10.97
CA LEU A 155 2.46 21.58 -11.98
C LEU A 155 1.58 22.84 -12.06
N ASP A 156 0.27 22.70 -11.86
CA ASP A 156 -0.71 23.79 -11.85
C ASP A 156 -0.75 24.55 -10.50
N GLY A 157 -0.05 24.07 -9.47
CA GLY A 157 -0.11 24.63 -8.11
C GLY A 157 -1.44 24.41 -7.37
N LYS A 158 -2.26 23.43 -7.79
CA LYS A 158 -3.51 23.04 -7.10
C LYS A 158 -3.24 22.16 -5.88
N VAL A 159 -2.16 21.41 -5.92
CA VAL A 159 -1.58 20.65 -4.80
C VAL A 159 -0.08 20.89 -4.80
N GLU A 160 0.57 20.57 -3.69
CA GLU A 160 1.98 20.86 -3.46
C GLU A 160 2.80 19.56 -3.62
N GLY A 161 4.02 19.69 -4.16
CA GLY A 161 5.00 18.62 -4.08
C GLY A 161 5.61 18.51 -2.68
N LEU A 162 6.35 17.43 -2.42
CA LEU A 162 7.09 17.29 -1.16
C LEU A 162 8.33 18.18 -1.13
N SER A 163 8.54 18.86 0.00
CA SER A 163 9.79 19.56 0.33
C SER A 163 10.95 18.57 0.55
N GLU A 164 12.18 19.08 0.52
CA GLU A 164 13.38 18.28 0.78
C GLU A 164 13.35 17.63 2.17
N ASP A 165 12.90 18.34 3.20
CA ASP A 165 12.80 17.80 4.56
C ASP A 165 11.78 16.66 4.66
N MET A 166 10.69 16.73 3.89
CA MET A 166 9.75 15.62 3.80
C MET A 166 10.37 14.43 3.08
N TRP A 167 11.15 14.65 2.01
CA TRP A 167 11.87 13.56 1.35
C TRP A 167 12.86 12.86 2.30
N LYS A 168 13.59 13.62 3.12
CA LYS A 168 14.47 13.06 4.17
C LYS A 168 13.69 12.22 5.17
N LYS A 169 12.56 12.74 5.69
CA LYS A 169 11.68 11.99 6.61
C LYS A 169 11.15 10.70 6.00
N VAL A 170 10.76 10.73 4.72
CA VAL A 170 10.31 9.52 4.00
C VAL A 170 11.47 8.52 3.89
N TYR A 171 12.67 8.98 3.51
CA TYR A 171 13.86 8.12 3.40
C TYR A 171 14.22 7.46 4.73
N GLU A 172 14.28 8.24 5.83
CA GLU A 172 14.58 7.76 7.18
C GLU A 172 13.53 6.75 7.69
N LYS A 173 12.26 6.96 7.35
CA LYS A 173 11.17 6.04 7.69
C LYS A 173 11.25 4.73 6.90
N ARG A 174 11.66 4.79 5.62
CA ARG A 174 11.71 3.63 4.71
C ARG A 174 13.00 2.82 4.85
N LYS A 175 14.10 3.46 5.24
CA LYS A 175 15.46 2.89 5.33
C LYS A 175 15.82 2.00 4.13
N PRO A 176 15.73 2.52 2.90
CA PRO A 176 15.97 1.70 1.72
C PRO A 176 17.45 1.33 1.60
N GLU A 177 17.73 0.25 0.85
CA GLU A 177 19.10 -0.19 0.53
C GLU A 177 19.76 0.61 -0.61
N ILE A 178 19.13 1.70 -1.05
CA ILE A 178 19.61 2.55 -2.14
C ILE A 178 19.97 3.95 -1.61
N PRO A 179 20.96 4.63 -2.20
CA PRO A 179 21.33 6.00 -1.80
C PRO A 179 20.19 7.00 -1.86
N TYR A 180 20.25 8.05 -1.04
CA TYR A 180 19.19 9.07 -0.92
C TYR A 180 18.83 9.75 -2.24
N ASP A 181 19.83 10.12 -3.05
CA ASP A 181 19.63 10.75 -4.35
C ASP A 181 18.90 9.83 -5.34
N GLN A 182 19.29 8.55 -5.40
CA GLN A 182 18.60 7.54 -6.19
C GLN A 182 17.17 7.32 -5.69
N PHE A 183 16.99 7.22 -4.36
CA PHE A 183 15.68 7.09 -3.75
C PHE A 183 14.76 8.25 -4.13
N VAL A 184 15.21 9.50 -3.94
CA VAL A 184 14.39 10.68 -4.26
C VAL A 184 14.10 10.78 -5.76
N LEU A 185 15.07 10.44 -6.62
CA LEU A 185 14.85 10.40 -8.07
C LEU A 185 13.75 9.40 -8.44
N HIS A 186 13.80 8.20 -7.85
CA HIS A 186 12.75 7.20 -8.02
C HIS A 186 11.40 7.67 -7.49
N GLU A 187 11.35 8.22 -6.28
CA GLU A 187 10.09 8.64 -5.67
C GLU A 187 9.43 9.81 -6.42
N LYS A 188 10.22 10.79 -6.89
CA LYS A 188 9.69 11.95 -7.62
C LYS A 188 8.98 11.57 -8.91
N ARG A 189 9.39 10.48 -9.56
CA ARG A 189 8.75 10.02 -10.81
C ARG A 189 7.42 9.31 -10.57
N LYS A 190 7.12 8.90 -9.33
CA LYS A 190 5.94 8.09 -9.00
C LYS A 190 4.65 8.88 -9.00
N TRP A 191 4.71 10.20 -8.78
CA TRP A 191 3.55 11.10 -8.78
C TRP A 191 2.35 10.57 -7.98
N ASN A 192 2.63 9.82 -6.92
CA ASN A 192 1.60 9.14 -6.12
C ASN A 192 1.40 9.79 -4.75
N ARG A 193 1.94 11.00 -4.56
CA ARG A 193 1.89 11.72 -3.30
C ARG A 193 2.11 13.22 -3.46
N GLY A 194 1.66 13.97 -2.47
CA GLY A 194 1.83 15.41 -2.42
C GLY A 194 1.39 15.96 -1.06
N GLN A 195 1.17 17.27 -1.02
CA GLN A 195 0.45 17.91 0.06
C GLN A 195 -0.74 18.70 -0.49
N ILE A 196 -1.78 18.81 0.33
CA ILE A 196 -2.90 19.70 0.08
C ILE A 196 -3.11 20.56 1.33
N GLU A 197 -2.84 21.85 1.20
CA GLU A 197 -2.93 22.81 2.31
C GLU A 197 -2.09 22.35 3.51
N GLY A 198 -0.82 22.03 3.23
CA GLY A 198 0.15 21.52 4.20
C GLY A 198 -0.08 20.08 4.68
N THR A 199 -1.13 19.39 4.24
CA THR A 199 -1.43 18.00 4.67
C THR A 199 -0.94 16.99 3.67
N TYR A 200 -0.10 16.07 4.14
CA TYR A 200 0.42 14.98 3.35
C TYR A 200 -0.71 14.07 2.84
N PHE A 201 -0.63 13.67 1.57
CA PHE A 201 -1.50 12.64 1.01
C PHE A 201 -0.72 11.66 0.12
N ASP A 202 -1.17 10.42 0.09
CA ASP A 202 -0.77 9.38 -0.86
C ASP A 202 -1.99 8.93 -1.69
N ILE A 203 -1.76 8.49 -2.93
CA ILE A 203 -2.74 7.71 -3.72
C ILE A 203 -2.26 6.25 -3.83
N LEU A 204 -3.00 5.35 -3.20
CA LEU A 204 -2.70 3.92 -3.14
C LEU A 204 -3.44 3.19 -4.26
N PHE A 205 -2.74 2.31 -4.96
CA PHE A 205 -3.37 1.41 -5.94
C PHE A 205 -4.08 0.27 -5.21
N THR A 206 -5.22 -0.13 -5.73
CA THR A 206 -5.89 -1.39 -5.37
C THR A 206 -6.64 -1.93 -6.58
N ARG A 207 -6.68 -3.25 -6.79
CA ARG A 207 -7.43 -3.85 -7.90
C ARG A 207 -8.94 -3.54 -7.81
N SER A 208 -9.57 -3.34 -8.97
CA SER A 208 -11.03 -3.30 -9.07
C SER A 208 -11.64 -4.67 -8.73
N TYR A 209 -12.95 -4.71 -8.47
CA TYR A 209 -13.62 -5.94 -8.04
C TYR A 209 -13.57 -7.06 -9.08
N ASP A 210 -13.57 -6.71 -10.36
CA ASP A 210 -13.43 -7.59 -11.52
C ASP A 210 -11.98 -8.06 -11.75
N GLU A 211 -10.99 -7.40 -11.13
CA GLU A 211 -9.57 -7.70 -11.29
C GLU A 211 -8.96 -8.45 -10.08
N LEU A 212 -9.73 -8.75 -9.02
CA LEU A 212 -9.17 -9.32 -7.78
C LEU A 212 -8.35 -10.59 -8.02
N ASN A 213 -8.80 -11.45 -8.95
CA ASN A 213 -8.18 -12.73 -9.28
C ASN A 213 -7.16 -12.65 -10.44
N ARG A 214 -6.78 -11.43 -10.87
CA ARG A 214 -5.88 -11.22 -12.02
C ARG A 214 -4.50 -11.87 -11.83
N VAL A 215 -4.00 -11.91 -10.60
CA VAL A 215 -2.74 -12.57 -10.25
C VAL A 215 -2.96 -13.47 -9.05
N HIS A 216 -2.61 -14.73 -9.20
CA HIS A 216 -2.56 -15.71 -8.12
C HIS A 216 -1.21 -15.58 -7.43
N LEU A 217 -1.22 -15.06 -6.21
CA LEU A 217 -0.02 -14.92 -5.39
C LEU A 217 0.01 -16.08 -4.39
N GLY A 218 1.07 -16.86 -4.43
CA GLY A 218 1.38 -17.89 -3.44
C GLY A 218 2.81 -17.72 -2.96
N LYS A 219 3.20 -18.48 -1.93
CA LYS A 219 4.62 -18.58 -1.54
C LYS A 219 5.26 -19.72 -2.31
N GLY A 220 6.38 -19.43 -2.97
CA GLY A 220 7.14 -20.42 -3.73
C GLY A 220 8.14 -21.16 -2.85
N THR A 221 8.85 -22.10 -3.46
CA THR A 221 9.99 -22.74 -2.80
C THR A 221 11.19 -21.82 -2.91
N VAL A 222 11.74 -21.37 -1.78
CA VAL A 222 12.93 -20.51 -1.76
C VAL A 222 14.14 -21.26 -2.29
N ILE A 223 14.80 -20.71 -3.31
CA ILE A 223 16.02 -21.27 -3.92
C ILE A 223 17.26 -20.60 -3.33
N GLY A 224 17.21 -19.28 -3.08
CA GLY A 224 18.35 -18.51 -2.60
C GLY A 224 18.18 -17.02 -2.82
N LYS A 225 19.26 -16.26 -2.68
CA LYS A 225 19.29 -14.83 -2.96
C LYS A 225 20.05 -14.58 -4.27
N GLN A 226 19.55 -13.68 -5.11
CA GLN A 226 20.15 -13.38 -6.41
C GLN A 226 20.00 -11.90 -6.75
N THR A 227 21.00 -11.36 -7.45
CA THR A 227 20.91 -10.07 -8.16
C THR A 227 20.77 -10.35 -9.64
N ILE A 228 19.83 -9.68 -10.31
CA ILE A 228 19.62 -9.76 -11.76
C ILE A 228 19.62 -8.37 -12.37
N GLU A 229 19.99 -8.31 -13.65
CA GLU A 229 19.68 -7.20 -14.53
C GLU A 229 18.70 -7.68 -15.59
N ALA A 230 17.57 -7.00 -15.76
CA ALA A 230 16.52 -7.44 -16.68
C ALA A 230 15.72 -6.27 -17.24
N LYS A 231 15.23 -6.43 -18.47
CA LYS A 231 14.32 -5.46 -19.09
C LYS A 231 12.89 -5.71 -18.62
N VAL A 232 12.19 -4.69 -18.16
CA VAL A 232 10.78 -4.77 -17.76
C VAL A 232 9.92 -4.83 -19.01
N THR A 233 9.09 -5.87 -19.12
CA THR A 233 8.14 -6.06 -20.23
C THR A 233 6.74 -5.58 -19.89
N ASP A 234 6.31 -5.73 -18.63
CA ASP A 234 5.06 -5.18 -18.10
C ASP A 234 5.26 -4.60 -16.69
N ALA A 235 4.69 -3.42 -16.46
CA ALA A 235 4.66 -2.69 -15.19
C ALA A 235 3.24 -2.27 -14.78
N SER A 236 2.20 -2.88 -15.35
CA SER A 236 0.78 -2.54 -15.13
C SER A 236 0.33 -2.75 -13.68
N LEU A 237 1.04 -3.58 -12.91
CA LEU A 237 0.83 -3.81 -11.48
C LEU A 237 2.01 -3.32 -10.63
N SER A 238 2.82 -2.40 -11.15
CA SER A 238 3.99 -1.86 -10.43
C SER A 238 3.65 -1.05 -9.18
N PHE A 239 2.42 -0.57 -9.03
CA PHE A 239 1.94 0.13 -7.83
C PHE A 239 1.08 -0.73 -6.91
N ASP A 240 0.80 -1.97 -7.31
CA ASP A 240 0.00 -2.91 -6.53
C ASP A 240 0.75 -3.36 -5.25
N ASN A 241 0.09 -4.15 -4.40
CA ASN A 241 0.72 -4.79 -3.26
C ASN A 241 0.53 -6.32 -3.29
N PRO A 242 1.59 -7.10 -3.58
CA PRO A 242 2.92 -6.66 -3.99
C PRO A 242 2.90 -5.94 -5.35
N ALA A 243 3.90 -5.09 -5.57
CA ALA A 243 4.19 -4.54 -6.89
C ALA A 243 4.77 -5.64 -7.78
N ILE A 244 4.37 -5.69 -9.04
CA ILE A 244 4.79 -6.74 -9.98
C ILE A 244 5.40 -6.12 -11.23
N TYR A 245 6.57 -6.62 -11.61
CA TYR A 245 7.25 -6.35 -12.86
C TYR A 245 7.43 -7.68 -13.61
N GLU A 246 6.86 -7.79 -14.80
CA GLU A 246 7.26 -8.87 -15.72
C GLU A 246 8.56 -8.47 -16.39
N VAL A 247 9.49 -9.43 -16.54
CA VAL A 247 10.84 -9.15 -17.00
C VAL A 247 11.32 -10.14 -18.04
N GLU A 248 12.17 -9.66 -18.94
CA GLU A 248 12.94 -10.46 -19.89
C GLU A 248 14.29 -10.83 -19.25
N HIS A 249 14.39 -12.06 -18.74
CA HIS A 249 15.59 -12.63 -18.13
C HIS A 249 15.66 -14.15 -18.37
N GLU A 250 16.88 -14.71 -18.45
CA GLU A 250 17.10 -16.13 -18.79
C GLU A 250 16.41 -17.12 -17.83
N SER A 251 16.18 -16.71 -16.59
CA SER A 251 15.72 -17.59 -15.52
C SER A 251 14.73 -16.96 -14.55
N VAL A 252 14.36 -15.69 -14.72
CA VAL A 252 13.41 -15.00 -13.83
C VAL A 252 12.29 -14.44 -14.67
N ASN A 253 11.05 -14.75 -14.33
CA ASN A 253 9.89 -14.31 -15.07
C ASN A 253 9.32 -13.00 -14.51
N ARG A 254 9.42 -12.81 -13.19
CA ARG A 254 8.82 -11.68 -12.49
C ARG A 254 9.72 -11.19 -11.35
N VAL A 255 9.71 -9.88 -11.12
CA VAL A 255 10.22 -9.26 -9.90
C VAL A 255 9.04 -8.71 -9.11
N LEU A 256 8.93 -9.12 -7.84
CA LEU A 256 7.86 -8.71 -6.94
C LEU A 256 8.42 -7.83 -5.83
N SER A 257 7.70 -6.80 -5.41
CA SER A 257 8.02 -6.02 -4.22
C SER A 257 6.86 -5.98 -3.23
N PHE A 258 7.05 -6.57 -2.06
CA PHE A 258 6.15 -6.48 -0.91
C PHE A 258 6.36 -5.20 -0.07
N THR A 259 7.37 -4.41 -0.40
CA THR A 259 7.58 -3.09 0.19
C THR A 259 7.12 -1.97 -0.74
N HIS A 260 6.43 -0.98 -0.18
CA HIS A 260 6.04 0.24 -0.91
C HIS A 260 7.24 1.07 -1.38
N THR A 261 8.43 0.87 -0.81
CA THR A 261 9.67 1.53 -1.22
C THR A 261 9.95 1.31 -2.71
N TYR A 262 9.77 0.08 -3.19
CA TYR A 262 10.08 -0.30 -4.58
C TYR A 262 8.84 -0.48 -5.44
N SER A 263 7.67 -0.03 -5.00
CA SER A 263 6.49 0.12 -5.87
C SER A 263 6.69 1.29 -6.84
N GLY A 264 6.35 1.15 -8.11
CA GLY A 264 6.50 2.18 -9.14
C GLY A 264 7.94 2.46 -9.58
N GLN A 265 8.87 1.57 -9.24
CA GLN A 265 10.31 1.75 -9.43
C GLN A 265 10.75 1.79 -10.89
N ALA A 266 10.09 1.02 -11.76
CA ALA A 266 10.41 0.84 -13.17
C ALA A 266 9.16 0.97 -14.08
N LEU A 267 9.34 1.38 -15.33
CA LEU A 267 8.31 1.39 -16.39
C LEU A 267 8.60 0.26 -17.38
N ALA A 268 7.57 -0.16 -18.12
CA ALA A 268 7.76 -1.07 -19.24
C ALA A 268 8.76 -0.48 -20.26
N GLY A 269 9.71 -1.29 -20.70
CA GLY A 269 10.82 -0.92 -21.57
C GLY A 269 12.11 -0.50 -20.85
N GLU A 270 12.07 -0.20 -19.54
CA GLU A 270 13.25 0.14 -18.76
C GLU A 270 14.04 -1.12 -18.32
N THR A 271 15.35 -0.98 -18.19
CA THR A 271 16.23 -1.98 -17.57
C THR A 271 16.30 -1.73 -16.07
N ILE A 272 16.05 -2.78 -15.29
CA ILE A 272 16.21 -2.77 -13.83
C ILE A 272 17.42 -3.60 -13.40
N GLU A 273 18.01 -3.21 -12.28
CA GLU A 273 18.77 -4.11 -11.42
C GLU A 273 17.93 -4.40 -10.17
N ALA A 274 17.82 -5.66 -9.80
CA ALA A 274 17.06 -6.08 -8.64
C ALA A 274 17.81 -7.16 -7.86
N CYS A 275 17.81 -7.02 -6.53
CA CYS A 275 18.38 -8.00 -5.59
C CYS A 275 17.30 -8.46 -4.63
N GLY A 276 17.07 -9.77 -4.54
CA GLY A 276 16.00 -10.33 -3.73
C GLY A 276 16.12 -11.84 -3.55
N VAL A 277 15.09 -12.42 -2.93
CA VAL A 277 14.97 -13.86 -2.72
C VAL A 277 14.32 -14.51 -3.95
N LEU A 278 15.02 -15.44 -4.58
CA LEU A 278 14.51 -16.21 -5.69
C LEU A 278 13.61 -17.35 -5.19
N GLU A 279 12.40 -17.42 -5.70
CA GLU A 279 11.42 -18.46 -5.42
C GLU A 279 11.03 -19.23 -6.69
N GLN A 280 10.85 -20.56 -6.56
CA GLN A 280 10.28 -21.42 -7.60
C GLN A 280 8.75 -21.50 -7.45
N HIS A 281 8.04 -21.19 -8.53
CA HIS A 281 6.58 -21.17 -8.63
C HIS A 281 6.12 -22.02 -9.82
N GLY A 282 5.99 -23.34 -9.62
CA GLY A 282 5.72 -24.26 -10.72
C GLY A 282 6.84 -24.19 -11.76
N ASN A 283 6.53 -23.74 -12.98
CA ASN A 283 7.51 -23.55 -14.06
C ASN A 283 8.09 -22.11 -14.12
N GLU A 284 7.58 -21.19 -13.30
CA GLU A 284 8.10 -19.82 -13.22
C GLU A 284 9.07 -19.66 -12.04
N ARG A 285 9.92 -18.65 -12.13
CA ARG A 285 10.77 -18.18 -11.04
C ARG A 285 10.56 -16.70 -10.80
N TRP A 286 10.35 -16.35 -9.55
CA TRP A 286 10.05 -14.99 -9.12
C TRP A 286 11.15 -14.49 -8.20
N LEU A 287 11.63 -13.26 -8.44
CA LEU A 287 12.55 -12.59 -7.53
C LEU A 287 11.74 -11.70 -6.59
N VAL A 288 11.74 -12.02 -5.30
CA VAL A 288 10.94 -11.36 -4.27
C VAL A 288 11.78 -10.37 -3.48
N VAL A 289 11.33 -9.12 -3.45
CA VAL A 289 11.89 -8.00 -2.68
C VAL A 289 10.92 -7.61 -1.57
N GLY A 290 11.42 -7.31 -0.38
CA GLY A 290 10.62 -7.07 0.81
C GLY A 290 10.27 -8.34 1.59
N THR A 291 11.16 -9.35 1.61
CA THR A 291 10.94 -10.56 2.43
C THR A 291 11.14 -10.30 3.93
N THR A 292 11.77 -9.17 4.25
CA THR A 292 11.84 -8.60 5.59
C THR A 292 11.14 -7.23 5.60
N ARG A 293 10.72 -6.77 6.78
CA ARG A 293 9.98 -5.49 6.94
C ARG A 293 10.71 -4.29 6.34
N GLU A 294 12.03 -4.22 6.53
CA GLU A 294 12.88 -3.13 6.01
C GLU A 294 13.55 -3.51 4.67
N ALA A 295 13.20 -4.66 4.06
CA ALA A 295 13.82 -5.17 2.83
C ALA A 295 15.36 -5.20 2.89
N ARG A 296 15.93 -5.63 4.03
CA ARG A 296 17.39 -5.55 4.26
C ARG A 296 18.19 -6.34 3.23
N GLY A 297 19.12 -5.66 2.58
CA GLY A 297 19.90 -6.12 1.43
C GLY A 297 19.08 -6.46 0.19
N GLU A 298 17.84 -6.00 0.05
CA GLU A 298 16.97 -6.25 -1.09
C GLU A 298 16.55 -4.92 -1.71
N TYR A 299 16.57 -4.83 -3.04
CA TYR A 299 16.26 -3.58 -3.73
C TYR A 299 15.82 -3.78 -5.17
N ILE A 300 15.22 -2.73 -5.73
CA ILE A 300 15.00 -2.55 -7.17
C ILE A 300 15.46 -1.15 -7.53
N ILE A 301 16.23 -1.00 -8.60
CA ILE A 301 16.55 0.29 -9.23
C ILE A 301 16.31 0.21 -10.73
N SER A 302 15.93 1.32 -11.35
CA SER A 302 15.82 1.44 -12.81
C SER A 302 17.13 2.02 -13.31
N LYS A 303 18.00 1.17 -13.87
CA LYS A 303 19.28 1.60 -14.46
C LYS A 303 19.04 2.62 -15.58
N THR A 304 17.99 2.42 -16.36
CA THR A 304 17.55 3.39 -17.38
C THR A 304 17.27 4.77 -16.80
N LEU A 305 16.55 4.86 -15.67
CA LEU A 305 16.29 6.14 -15.00
C LEU A 305 17.59 6.78 -14.46
N LEU A 306 18.49 5.94 -13.96
CA LEU A 306 19.79 6.37 -13.42
C LEU A 306 20.82 6.71 -14.51
N GLY A 307 20.51 6.48 -15.79
CA GLY A 307 21.44 6.68 -16.90
C GLY A 307 22.60 5.67 -16.93
N GLN A 308 22.36 4.45 -16.44
CA GLN A 308 23.31 3.34 -16.33
C GLN A 308 23.05 2.22 -17.34
#